data_AF-A0A017RR87-F1
#
_entry.id   AF-A0A017RR87-F1
#
_cell.length_a   1.000
_cell.length_b   1.000
_cell.length_c   1.000
_cell.angle_alpha   90.00
_cell.angle_beta   90.00
_cell.angle_gamma   90.00
#
_symmetry.space_group_name_H-M   'P 1'
#
loop_
_entity.id
_entity.type
_entity.pdbx_description
1 polymer ?
#
loop_
_entity_poly.entity_id
_entity_poly.type
_entity_poly.pdbx_seq_one_letter_code
_entity_poly.pdbx_strand_id
1 'polypeptide(L)'
;MKKTNWKNVTREHVIKAIEIFLSENSYFPQPKNTFLIYNGNKLPAKHIRGIAYKVAFGKEISKNDYTGGIETVRFFEKLGFEVLYTGKSENDDKKDIKTKKLTQENKIVDSNKATYMKNDSKETIKISTKDVIEQKNALQLLLNKIFNGDIVCEKTFFMDENAR
;
A
#
# COMPACT_ATOMS: atom_id res chain seq x y z
N MET A 1 2.19 -11.53 -27.43
CA MET A 1 2.17 -10.63 -26.25
C MET A 1 2.68 -9.26 -26.69
N LYS A 2 1.88 -8.19 -26.59
CA LYS A 2 2.35 -6.82 -26.90
C LYS A 2 3.39 -6.42 -25.84
N LYS A 3 4.64 -6.21 -26.25
CA LYS A 3 5.69 -5.70 -25.35
C LYS A 3 5.31 -4.28 -24.92
N THR A 4 4.95 -4.12 -23.67
CA THR A 4 4.64 -2.83 -23.06
C THR A 4 5.94 -2.05 -22.86
N ASN A 5 6.00 -0.81 -23.36
CA ASN A 5 7.24 -0.04 -23.39
C ASN A 5 7.46 0.73 -22.07
N TRP A 6 7.86 0.01 -21.03
CA TRP A 6 8.13 0.60 -19.72
C TRP A 6 9.34 1.54 -19.67
N LYS A 7 10.17 1.57 -20.73
CA LYS A 7 11.42 2.35 -20.75
C LYS A 7 11.21 3.85 -20.78
N ASN A 8 10.06 4.31 -21.29
CA ASN A 8 9.76 5.75 -21.41
C ASN A 8 9.02 6.29 -20.17
N VAL A 9 8.77 5.45 -19.17
CA VAL A 9 8.21 5.92 -17.90
C VAL A 9 9.34 6.48 -17.05
N THR A 10 9.27 7.77 -16.74
CA THR A 10 10.27 8.50 -15.96
C THR A 10 9.85 8.61 -14.49
N ARG A 11 10.78 9.09 -13.65
CA ARG A 11 10.52 9.38 -12.22
C ARG A 11 9.36 10.36 -12.04
N GLU A 12 9.27 11.38 -12.89
CA GLU A 12 8.21 12.40 -12.84
C GLU A 12 6.82 11.81 -13.07
N HIS A 13 6.69 10.86 -14.00
CA HIS A 13 5.43 10.15 -14.22
C HIS A 13 4.99 9.37 -12.98
N VAL A 14 5.95 8.80 -12.24
CA VAL A 14 5.66 8.09 -10.98
C VAL A 14 5.23 9.06 -9.87
N ILE A 15 5.88 10.22 -9.74
CA ILE A 15 5.48 11.23 -8.74
C ILE A 15 4.05 11.71 -9.00
N LYS A 16 3.75 12.08 -10.25
CA LYS A 16 2.38 12.45 -10.65
C LYS A 16 1.37 11.33 -10.40
N ALA A 17 1.78 10.08 -10.63
CA ALA A 17 0.92 8.94 -10.34
C ALA A 17 0.61 8.77 -8.85
N ILE A 18 1.58 9.07 -7.97
CA ILE A 18 1.38 9.08 -6.52
C ILE A 18 0.44 10.21 -6.12
N GLU A 19 0.61 11.40 -6.67
CA GLU A 19 -0.28 12.55 -6.41
C GLU A 19 -1.73 12.23 -6.80
N ILE A 20 -1.94 11.71 -8.01
CA ILE A 20 -3.27 11.28 -8.48
C ILE A 20 -3.86 10.24 -7.53
N PHE A 21 -3.08 9.22 -7.18
CA PHE A 21 -3.52 8.16 -6.29
C PHE A 21 -3.95 8.67 -4.91
N LEU A 22 -3.19 9.61 -4.33
CA LEU A 22 -3.53 10.22 -3.05
C LEU A 22 -4.77 11.11 -3.15
N SER A 23 -4.96 11.78 -4.29
CA SER A 23 -6.11 12.68 -4.51
C SER A 23 -7.43 11.94 -4.79
N GLU A 24 -7.40 10.83 -5.53
CA GLU A 24 -8.62 10.12 -5.96
C GLU A 24 -9.25 9.29 -4.85
N ASN A 25 -8.57 9.10 -3.70
CA ASN A 25 -9.00 8.27 -2.57
C ASN A 25 -9.69 6.97 -3.00
N SER A 26 -9.19 6.39 -4.09
CA SER A 26 -9.88 5.36 -4.86
C SER A 26 -9.70 4.01 -4.19
N TYR A 27 -10.75 3.20 -4.17
CA TYR A 27 -10.69 1.84 -3.62
C TYR A 27 -9.78 0.96 -4.51
N PHE A 28 -8.58 0.66 -4.04
CA PHE A 28 -7.65 -0.25 -4.70
C PHE A 28 -7.64 -1.63 -4.02
N PRO A 29 -7.49 -2.72 -4.78
CA PRO A 29 -7.36 -4.04 -4.19
C PRO A 29 -6.10 -4.09 -3.32
N GLN A 30 -6.21 -4.72 -2.16
CA GLN A 30 -5.10 -4.74 -1.19
C GLN A 30 -3.82 -5.29 -1.83
N PRO A 31 -2.70 -4.54 -1.78
CA PRO A 31 -1.42 -5.00 -2.26
C PRO A 31 -0.93 -6.19 -1.42
N LYS A 32 -0.55 -7.28 -2.07
CA LYS A 32 -0.17 -8.53 -1.39
C LYS A 32 1.29 -8.52 -0.93
N ASN A 33 2.22 -8.23 -1.85
CA ASN A 33 3.65 -8.54 -1.62
C ASN A 33 4.62 -7.38 -1.91
N THR A 34 4.18 -6.27 -2.52
CA THR A 34 5.08 -5.21 -3.00
C THR A 34 4.52 -3.82 -2.74
N PHE A 35 5.30 -2.99 -2.07
CA PHE A 35 4.91 -1.66 -1.61
C PHE A 35 5.94 -0.63 -2.02
N LEU A 36 5.49 0.50 -2.53
CA LEU A 36 6.32 1.67 -2.82
C LEU A 36 6.37 2.55 -1.57
N ILE A 37 7.57 2.95 -1.14
CA ILE A 37 7.76 3.88 -0.03
C ILE A 37 7.93 5.29 -0.60
N TYR A 38 7.04 6.19 -0.22
CA TYR A 38 7.12 7.60 -0.60
C TYR A 38 6.68 8.48 0.57
N ASN A 39 7.54 9.41 0.99
CA ASN A 39 7.30 10.29 2.15
C ASN A 39 6.88 9.54 3.43
N GLY A 40 7.42 8.34 3.66
CA GLY A 40 7.08 7.48 4.80
C GLY A 40 5.80 6.66 4.65
N ASN A 41 5.04 6.85 3.56
CA ASN A 41 3.81 6.11 3.29
C ASN A 41 4.08 4.85 2.47
N LYS A 42 3.39 3.75 2.81
CA LYS A 42 3.39 2.50 2.05
C LYS A 42 2.26 2.52 1.02
N LEU A 43 2.62 2.58 -0.25
CA LEU A 43 1.69 2.65 -1.37
C LEU A 43 1.66 1.33 -2.16
N PRO A 44 0.52 0.95 -2.77
CA PRO A 44 0.42 -0.25 -3.59
C PRO A 44 1.27 -0.12 -4.88
N ALA A 45 2.44 -0.76 -4.90
CA ALA A 45 3.42 -0.58 -5.98
C ALA A 45 2.86 -0.91 -7.37
N LYS A 46 2.17 -2.06 -7.50
CA LYS A 46 1.52 -2.46 -8.76
C LYS A 46 0.53 -1.39 -9.24
N HIS A 47 -0.26 -0.83 -8.32
CA HIS A 47 -1.27 0.13 -8.69
C HIS A 47 -0.66 1.44 -9.19
N ILE A 48 0.30 2.00 -8.44
CA ILE A 48 1.05 3.19 -8.82
C ILE A 48 1.74 3.01 -10.18
N ARG A 49 2.31 1.83 -10.43
CA ARG A 49 2.96 1.52 -11.72
C ARG A 49 1.98 1.61 -12.91
N GLY A 50 0.74 1.16 -12.74
CA GLY A 50 -0.30 1.26 -13.76
C GLY A 50 -0.70 2.72 -14.03
N ILE A 51 -0.88 3.51 -12.96
CA ILE A 51 -1.19 4.95 -13.09
C ILE A 51 -0.03 5.69 -13.77
N ALA A 52 1.21 5.39 -13.41
CA ALA A 52 2.39 5.99 -14.04
C ALA A 52 2.46 5.70 -15.56
N TYR A 53 2.03 4.50 -15.99
CA TYR A 53 1.92 4.18 -17.41
C TYR A 53 0.83 5.03 -18.09
N LYS A 54 -0.33 5.18 -17.46
CA LYS A 54 -1.42 6.04 -17.94
C LYS A 54 -0.97 7.50 -18.06
N VAL A 55 -0.23 8.01 -17.09
CA VAL A 55 0.34 9.37 -17.13
C VAL A 55 1.35 9.52 -18.27
N ALA A 56 2.20 8.52 -18.50
CA ALA A 56 3.25 8.59 -19.53
C ALA A 56 2.72 8.49 -20.97
N PHE A 57 1.68 7.67 -21.20
CA PHE A 57 1.21 7.33 -22.55
C PHE A 57 -0.22 7.75 -22.85
N GLY A 58 -0.94 8.31 -21.86
CA GLY A 58 -2.36 8.63 -21.96
C GLY A 58 -3.27 7.41 -22.11
N LYS A 59 -2.76 6.19 -21.89
CA LYS A 59 -3.47 4.93 -22.11
C LYS A 59 -3.46 4.07 -20.86
N GLU A 60 -4.63 3.57 -20.49
CA GLU A 60 -4.76 2.62 -19.39
C GLU A 60 -4.31 1.22 -19.83
N ILE A 61 -3.57 0.55 -18.96
CA ILE A 61 -3.03 -0.79 -19.18
C ILE A 61 -3.82 -1.79 -18.35
N SER A 62 -4.10 -2.97 -18.91
CA SER A 62 -4.84 -3.99 -18.16
C SER A 62 -3.99 -4.48 -16.99
N LYS A 63 -4.62 -4.73 -15.84
CA LYS A 63 -3.96 -5.28 -14.64
C LYS A 63 -3.32 -6.66 -14.90
N ASN A 64 -3.68 -7.33 -16.00
CA ASN A 64 -3.11 -8.61 -16.43
C ASN A 64 -1.85 -8.44 -17.29
N ASP A 65 -1.60 -7.25 -17.85
CA ASP A 65 -0.46 -6.99 -18.73
C ASP A 65 0.85 -6.74 -17.96
N TYR A 66 0.78 -6.72 -16.62
CA TYR A 66 1.94 -6.46 -15.78
C TYR A 66 1.82 -7.10 -14.39
N THR A 67 2.97 -7.54 -13.86
CA THR A 67 3.05 -8.24 -12.57
C THR A 67 3.55 -7.34 -11.45
N GLY A 68 3.07 -7.58 -10.23
CA GLY A 68 3.41 -6.79 -9.04
C GLY A 68 4.67 -7.23 -8.31
N GLY A 69 5.28 -8.37 -8.63
CA GLY A 69 6.43 -8.94 -7.91
C GLY A 69 7.77 -8.23 -8.18
N ILE A 70 8.84 -9.02 -8.30
CA ILE A 70 10.22 -8.53 -8.44
C ILE A 70 10.42 -7.58 -9.64
N GLU A 71 9.66 -7.76 -10.73
CA GLU A 71 9.72 -6.84 -11.88
C GLU A 71 9.29 -5.42 -11.52
N THR A 72 8.32 -5.29 -10.62
CA THR A 72 7.86 -3.98 -10.14
C THR A 72 8.87 -3.37 -9.19
N VAL A 73 9.52 -4.18 -8.36
CA VAL A 73 10.63 -3.72 -7.51
C VAL A 73 11.74 -3.11 -8.36
N ARG A 74 12.25 -3.87 -9.34
CA ARG A 74 13.32 -3.41 -10.25
C ARG A 74 12.93 -2.16 -11.04
N PHE A 75 11.66 -2.05 -11.45
CA PHE A 75 11.15 -0.88 -12.16
C PHE A 75 11.29 0.39 -11.31
N PHE A 76 10.86 0.35 -10.05
CA PHE A 76 10.90 1.50 -9.16
C PHE A 76 12.30 1.80 -8.64
N GLU A 77 13.10 0.78 -8.33
CA GLU A 77 14.50 0.94 -7.94
C GLU A 77 15.33 1.62 -9.03
N LYS A 78 15.10 1.26 -10.30
CA LYS A 78 15.76 1.91 -11.44
C LYS A 78 15.44 3.42 -11.53
N LEU A 79 14.27 3.82 -11.06
CA LEU A 79 13.83 5.22 -11.02
C LEU A 79 14.22 5.93 -9.70
N GLY A 80 14.91 5.23 -8.79
CA GLY A 80 15.41 5.77 -7.53
C GLY A 80 14.37 5.80 -6.41
N PHE A 81 13.33 4.98 -6.48
CA PHE A 81 12.36 4.83 -5.38
C PHE A 81 12.71 3.67 -4.46
N GLU A 82 12.32 3.82 -3.20
CA GLU A 82 12.41 2.75 -2.20
C GLU A 82 11.18 1.85 -2.29
N VAL A 83 11.40 0.54 -2.24
CA VAL A 83 10.35 -0.47 -2.37
C VAL A 83 10.53 -1.54 -1.31
N LEU A 84 9.43 -1.92 -0.67
CA LEU A 84 9.38 -3.04 0.26
C LEU A 84 8.73 -4.24 -0.43
N TYR A 85 9.46 -5.35 -0.48
CA TYR A 85 9.00 -6.61 -1.06
C TYR A 85 8.99 -7.70 0.01
N THR A 86 7.81 -8.29 0.26
CA THR A 86 7.61 -9.37 1.24
C THR A 86 7.42 -10.74 0.60
N GLY A 87 7.55 -10.84 -0.73
CA GLY A 87 7.53 -12.13 -1.41
C GLY A 87 8.81 -12.91 -1.13
N LYS A 88 8.68 -14.22 -0.88
CA LYS A 88 9.83 -15.13 -0.85
C LYS A 88 10.45 -15.18 -2.24
N SER A 89 11.63 -14.58 -2.42
CA SER A 89 12.47 -14.87 -3.59
C SER A 89 13.33 -16.08 -3.27
N GLU A 90 13.38 -17.08 -4.14
CA GLU A 90 14.29 -18.25 -4.03
C GLU A 90 15.79 -17.87 -4.15
N ASN A 91 16.13 -16.59 -4.06
CA ASN A 91 17.49 -16.08 -3.96
C ASN A 91 17.54 -15.07 -2.82
N ASP A 92 17.51 -15.59 -1.59
CA ASP A 92 17.80 -14.84 -0.36
C ASP A 92 19.29 -14.51 -0.31
N ASP A 93 19.69 -13.42 -0.97
CA ASP A 93 20.90 -12.70 -0.61
C ASP A 93 20.51 -11.33 -0.07
N LYS A 94 20.55 -11.25 1.26
CA LYS A 94 20.51 -10.07 2.11
C LYS A 94 20.91 -8.79 1.37
N LYS A 95 19.94 -7.92 1.11
CA LYS A 95 20.21 -6.48 1.03
C LYS A 95 19.30 -5.75 2.00
N ASP A 96 19.68 -5.88 3.25
CA ASP A 96 19.45 -4.85 4.25
C ASP A 96 19.83 -3.47 3.67
N ILE A 97 18.84 -2.59 3.69
CA ILE A 97 18.84 -1.13 3.67
C ILE A 97 20.25 -0.52 3.64
N LYS A 98 20.66 0.03 2.48
CA LYS A 98 21.66 1.10 2.42
C LYS A 98 20.97 2.44 2.19
N THR A 99 20.68 3.10 3.31
CA THR A 99 20.28 4.50 3.42
C THR A 99 21.34 5.39 2.76
N LYS A 100 21.09 5.87 1.53
CA LYS A 100 21.81 7.03 0.99
C LYS A 100 21.04 8.28 1.37
N LYS A 101 21.50 8.97 2.42
CA LYS A 101 21.14 10.36 2.70
C LYS A 101 21.53 11.23 1.50
N LEU A 102 20.57 11.95 0.93
CA LEU A 102 20.82 13.17 0.18
C LEU A 102 19.97 14.27 0.81
N THR A 103 20.65 15.08 1.59
CA THR A 103 20.24 16.37 2.13
C THR A 103 20.10 17.37 0.99
N GLN A 104 19.00 18.13 0.94
CA GLN A 104 18.95 19.54 0.52
C GLN A 104 17.59 20.14 0.91
N GLU A 105 17.57 20.67 2.12
CA GLU A 105 17.05 21.97 2.53
C GLU A 105 15.95 22.62 1.69
N ASN A 106 14.76 22.78 2.30
CA ASN A 106 14.10 24.08 2.45
C ASN A 106 13.14 24.06 3.65
N LYS A 107 13.43 24.91 4.66
CA LYS A 107 12.49 25.34 5.71
C LYS A 107 11.35 26.13 5.02
N ILE A 108 10.09 25.99 5.42
CA ILE A 108 9.39 26.72 6.50
C ILE A 108 8.03 25.97 6.71
N VAL A 109 7.78 25.28 7.84
CA VAL A 109 6.93 25.68 9.00
C VAL A 109 5.44 25.85 8.58
N ASP A 110 4.48 25.02 8.99
CA ASP A 110 3.93 24.94 10.36
C ASP A 110 3.12 23.67 10.70
N SER A 111 3.28 23.25 11.96
CA SER A 111 2.37 22.52 12.87
C SER A 111 1.32 21.53 12.32
N ASN A 112 1.53 20.23 12.54
CA ASN A 112 0.77 19.48 13.55
C ASN A 112 1.38 18.09 13.82
N LYS A 113 1.55 17.83 15.12
CA LYS A 113 2.39 16.81 15.73
C LYS A 113 1.67 15.45 15.77
N ALA A 114 2.13 14.49 14.97
CA ALA A 114 1.88 13.07 15.22
C ALA A 114 3.23 12.35 15.34
N THR A 115 3.75 12.31 16.56
CA THR A 115 4.91 11.52 16.96
C THR A 115 4.61 10.03 16.77
N TYR A 116 5.10 9.43 15.69
CA TYR A 116 5.20 7.97 15.58
C TYR A 116 6.51 7.53 16.23
N MET A 117 6.39 6.86 17.39
CA MET A 117 7.51 6.18 18.01
C MET A 117 7.94 5.02 17.11
N LYS A 118 9.23 4.98 16.78
CA LYS A 118 9.91 3.81 16.24
C LYS A 118 9.84 2.72 17.30
N ASN A 119 9.34 1.54 16.96
CA ASN A 119 9.65 0.32 17.71
C ASN A 119 10.03 -0.78 16.71
N ASP A 120 11.34 -0.88 16.50
CA ASP A 120 12.01 -2.11 16.08
C ASP A 120 12.11 -3.02 17.31
N SER A 121 11.15 -3.92 17.49
CA SER A 121 11.32 -5.14 18.28
C SER A 121 10.17 -6.10 17.95
N LYS A 122 10.52 -7.37 17.66
CA LYS A 122 9.58 -8.49 17.60
C LYS A 122 9.05 -8.74 19.02
N GLU A 123 8.08 -7.97 19.46
CA GLU A 123 7.26 -8.32 20.61
C GLU A 123 5.91 -8.81 20.10
N THR A 124 5.57 -10.05 20.42
CA THR A 124 4.23 -10.55 20.18
C THR A 124 3.27 -9.74 21.06
N ILE A 125 2.43 -8.93 20.42
CA ILE A 125 1.43 -8.15 21.13
C ILE A 125 0.48 -9.15 21.80
N LYS A 126 0.65 -9.36 23.11
CA LYS A 126 -0.31 -10.10 23.93
C LYS A 126 -1.51 -9.19 24.16
N ILE A 127 -2.45 -9.21 23.21
CA ILE A 127 -3.70 -8.47 23.34
C ILE A 127 -4.58 -9.22 24.34
N SER A 128 -4.95 -8.54 25.43
CA SER A 128 -5.89 -9.09 26.42
C SER A 128 -7.27 -9.24 25.79
N THR A 129 -8.00 -10.31 26.11
CA THR A 129 -9.33 -10.57 25.54
C THR A 129 -10.35 -9.47 25.85
N LYS A 130 -10.17 -8.74 26.96
CA LYS A 130 -10.99 -7.57 27.31
C LYS A 130 -10.76 -6.40 26.34
N ASP A 131 -9.51 -6.15 25.97
CA ASP A 131 -9.12 -5.05 25.07
C ASP A 131 -9.68 -5.30 23.66
N VAL A 132 -9.76 -6.56 23.23
CA VAL A 132 -10.36 -6.93 21.93
C VAL A 132 -11.86 -6.60 21.89
N ILE A 133 -12.58 -6.88 22.98
CA ILE A 133 -14.02 -6.61 23.07
C ILE A 133 -14.26 -5.09 23.03
N GLU A 134 -13.48 -4.33 23.78
CA GLU A 134 -13.56 -2.88 23.81
C GLU A 134 -13.26 -2.28 22.43
N GLN A 135 -12.21 -2.75 21.76
CA GLN A 135 -11.87 -2.34 20.39
C GLN A 135 -12.99 -2.67 19.38
N LYS A 136 -13.61 -3.86 19.50
CA LYS A 136 -14.71 -4.27 18.63
C LYS A 136 -15.94 -3.39 18.83
N ASN A 137 -16.27 -3.07 20.08
CA ASN A 137 -17.40 -2.21 20.42
C ASN A 137 -17.16 -0.75 19.99
N ALA A 138 -15.94 -0.23 20.18
CA ALA A 138 -15.58 1.12 19.75
C ALA A 138 -15.69 1.28 18.23
N LEU A 139 -15.22 0.28 17.48
CA LEU A 139 -15.36 0.25 16.02
C LEU A 139 -16.83 0.19 15.59
N GLN A 140 -17.63 -0.62 16.28
CA GLN A 140 -19.05 -0.77 15.99
C GLN A 140 -19.83 0.55 16.14
N LEU A 141 -19.57 1.27 17.23
CA LEU A 141 -20.17 2.59 17.48
C LEU A 141 -19.77 3.62 16.43
N LEU A 142 -18.50 3.61 16.01
CA LEU A 142 -18.00 4.50 14.97
C LEU A 142 -18.70 4.24 13.63
N LEU A 143 -18.84 2.97 13.24
CA LEU A 143 -19.52 2.59 12.01
C LEU A 143 -21.01 2.98 12.06
N ASN A 144 -21.68 2.71 13.17
CA ASN A 144 -23.09 3.09 13.32
C ASN A 144 -23.30 4.60 13.22
N LYS A 145 -22.33 5.39 13.73
CA LYS A 145 -22.34 6.85 13.62
C LYS A 145 -22.12 7.34 12.18
N ILE A 146 -21.21 6.71 11.42
CA ILE A 146 -20.89 7.11 10.05
C ILE A 146 -22.04 6.79 9.09
N PHE A 147 -22.68 5.64 9.27
CA PHE A 147 -23.66 5.13 8.32
C PHE A 147 -25.11 5.34 8.76
N ASN A 148 -25.35 6.07 9.85
CA ASN A 148 -26.68 6.36 10.40
C ASN A 148 -27.57 5.09 10.49
N GLY A 149 -26.98 3.95 10.86
CA GLY A 149 -27.62 2.66 10.87
C GLY A 149 -27.00 1.72 11.89
N ASP A 150 -27.75 0.71 12.32
CA ASP A 150 -27.24 -0.31 13.23
C ASP A 150 -26.54 -1.40 12.41
N ILE A 151 -25.27 -1.15 12.09
CA ILE A 151 -24.44 -2.17 11.45
C ILE A 151 -24.17 -3.19 12.54
N VAL A 152 -24.45 -4.46 12.32
CA VAL A 152 -24.06 -5.53 13.23
C VAL A 152 -23.11 -6.44 12.48
N CYS A 153 -21.95 -6.76 13.07
CA CYS A 153 -21.10 -7.84 12.56
C CYS A 153 -21.79 -9.19 12.78
N GLU A 154 -22.80 -9.52 11.98
CA GLU A 154 -23.46 -10.82 12.07
C GLU A 154 -22.51 -11.93 11.61
N LYS A 155 -22.56 -13.06 12.31
CA LYS A 155 -21.92 -14.32 11.92
C LYS A 155 -23.00 -15.26 11.41
N THR A 156 -23.72 -14.86 10.37
CA THR A 156 -24.83 -15.66 9.82
C THR A 156 -24.26 -16.64 8.80
N PHE A 157 -23.81 -17.80 9.29
CA PHE A 157 -23.70 -18.99 8.45
C PHE A 157 -25.11 -19.54 8.27
N PHE A 158 -25.70 -19.32 7.11
CA PHE A 158 -26.81 -20.17 6.66
C PHE A 158 -26.18 -21.43 6.07
N MET A 159 -26.18 -22.52 6.85
CA MET A 159 -26.03 -23.85 6.27
C MET A 159 -27.38 -24.21 5.67
N ASP A 160 -27.45 -24.33 4.35
CA ASP A 160 -28.63 -24.88 3.68
C ASP A 160 -28.79 -26.36 4.10
N GLU A 161 -29.68 -26.64 5.05
CA GLU A 161 -30.06 -28.00 5.46
C GLU A 161 -31.07 -28.65 4.50
N ASN A 162 -30.91 -28.47 3.18
CA ASN A 162 -31.77 -29.15 2.18
C ASN A 162 -30.99 -29.66 0.96
N ALA A 163 -29.84 -30.30 1.21
CA ALA A 163 -29.23 -31.22 0.25
C ALA A 163 -29.43 -32.67 0.74
N ARG A 164 -30.63 -33.20 0.55
CA ARG A 164 -30.92 -34.65 0.53
C ARG A 164 -31.82 -34.96 -0.65
#